data_AF-A0A2S6I5F5-F1
#
_entry.id   AF-A0A2S6I5F5-F1
#
_cell.length_a   1.000
_cell.length_b   1.000
_cell.length_c   1.000
_cell.angle_alpha   90.00
_cell.angle_beta   90.00
_cell.angle_gamma   90.00
#
_symmetry.space_group_name_H-M   'P 1'
#
loop_
_entity.id
_entity.type
_entity.pdbx_description
1 polymer ?
#
loop_
_entity_poly.entity_id
_entity_poly.type
_entity_poly.pdbx_seq_one_letter_code
_entity_poly.pdbx_strand_id
1 'polypeptide(L)'
;MKHVILFFLVAGWWASAAGQSDSLESKVLRLLEVSGAENQFVSSAMNMIAMQESQPAFAQIPAAWWEKFKDRVRNEGWDSIAPSLADIYLQNYTEAEIDYLIAYHSHPLTQAIMAKLPVIQQQSMEVGQAWGERIARELQDQLTTDPEGN
;
A
#
# COMPACT_ATOMS: atom_id res chain seq x y z
N MET A 1 -51.00 52.28 -31.54
CA MET A 1 -50.60 51.93 -30.15
C MET A 1 -50.01 50.53 -30.25
N LYS A 2 -48.75 50.35 -30.68
CA LYS A 2 -47.50 50.40 -29.90
C LYS A 2 -47.69 49.75 -28.52
N HIS A 3 -47.15 48.55 -28.33
CA HIS A 3 -46.29 48.06 -27.23
C HIS A 3 -46.07 46.55 -27.50
N VAL A 4 -45.08 46.20 -28.31
CA VAL A 4 -43.69 45.86 -27.92
C VAL A 4 -43.60 44.40 -27.45
N ILE A 5 -43.03 43.60 -28.36
CA ILE A 5 -42.48 42.26 -28.19
C ILE A 5 -41.49 42.27 -27.02
N LEU A 6 -41.65 41.37 -26.05
CA LEU A 6 -40.59 41.04 -25.09
C LEU A 6 -40.22 39.57 -25.24
N PHE A 7 -39.24 39.36 -26.10
CA PHE A 7 -38.48 38.15 -26.31
C PHE A 7 -37.63 37.91 -25.05
N PHE A 8 -38.12 37.13 -24.09
CA PHE A 8 -37.28 36.67 -22.98
C PHE A 8 -36.46 35.47 -23.46
N LEU A 9 -35.23 35.77 -23.87
CA LEU A 9 -34.11 34.84 -23.98
C LEU A 9 -33.94 34.10 -22.64
N VAL A 10 -34.46 32.88 -22.53
CA VAL A 10 -33.95 31.89 -21.58
C VAL A 10 -32.76 31.20 -22.26
N ALA A 11 -31.69 31.97 -22.43
CA ALA A 11 -30.40 31.47 -22.84
C ALA A 11 -29.51 31.42 -21.60
N GLY A 12 -29.00 30.23 -21.30
CA GLY A 12 -27.95 30.02 -20.31
C GLY A 12 -28.50 29.68 -18.93
N TRP A 13 -28.65 28.38 -18.68
CA TRP A 13 -28.15 27.69 -17.48
C TRP A 13 -28.05 26.20 -17.83
N TRP A 14 -27.27 25.89 -18.88
CA TRP A 14 -26.47 24.68 -18.85
C TRP A 14 -25.13 25.14 -18.30
N ALA A 15 -25.06 25.32 -16.99
CA ALA A 15 -23.77 25.20 -16.34
C ALA A 15 -23.38 23.75 -16.63
N SER A 16 -22.47 23.56 -17.57
CA SER A 16 -21.76 22.30 -17.67
C SER A 16 -21.31 21.98 -16.25
N ALA A 17 -21.82 20.89 -15.69
CA ALA A 17 -21.04 20.11 -14.75
C ALA A 17 -19.81 19.65 -15.54
N ALA A 18 -18.88 20.57 -15.81
CA ALA A 18 -17.51 20.23 -16.06
C ALA A 18 -17.13 19.52 -14.77
N GLY A 19 -17.16 18.19 -14.83
CA GLY A 19 -16.78 17.33 -13.73
C GLY A 19 -15.52 17.92 -13.15
N GLN A 20 -15.54 18.19 -11.85
CA GLN A 20 -14.38 18.61 -11.12
C GLN A 20 -13.33 17.52 -11.40
N SER A 21 -12.42 17.79 -12.33
CA SER A 21 -11.34 16.86 -12.62
C SER A 21 -10.53 16.82 -11.34
N ASP A 22 -10.42 15.64 -10.72
CA ASP A 22 -9.56 15.46 -9.57
C ASP A 22 -8.20 16.08 -9.88
N SER A 23 -7.66 16.86 -8.95
CA SER A 23 -6.30 17.36 -9.10
C SER A 23 -5.36 16.17 -9.24
N LEU A 24 -4.23 16.34 -9.94
CA LEU A 24 -3.24 15.29 -10.04
C LEU A 24 -2.77 14.79 -8.66
N GLU A 25 -2.69 15.69 -7.67
CA GLU A 25 -2.45 15.35 -6.27
C GLU A 25 -3.54 14.42 -5.69
N SER A 26 -4.82 14.74 -5.90
CA SER A 26 -5.93 13.90 -5.46
C SER A 26 -5.91 12.51 -6.13
N LYS A 27 -5.55 12.44 -7.41
CA LYS A 27 -5.33 11.16 -8.12
C LYS A 27 -4.20 10.36 -7.50
N VAL A 28 -3.08 11.00 -7.16
CA VAL A 28 -1.95 10.33 -6.49
C VAL A 28 -2.35 9.82 -5.10
N LEU A 29 -3.06 10.61 -4.30
CA LEU A 29 -3.57 10.15 -2.99
C LEU A 29 -4.50 8.95 -3.17
N ARG A 30 -5.36 8.97 -4.19
CA ARG A 30 -6.21 7.84 -4.56
C ARG A 30 -5.38 6.61 -4.96
N LEU A 31 -4.31 6.78 -5.73
CA LEU A 31 -3.38 5.70 -6.08
C LEU A 31 -2.78 5.05 -4.82
N LEU A 32 -2.30 5.86 -3.87
CA LEU A 32 -1.74 5.37 -2.61
C LEU A 32 -2.78 4.58 -1.79
N GLU A 33 -4.02 5.04 -1.77
CA GLU A 33 -5.15 4.33 -1.14
C GLU A 33 -5.42 2.98 -1.81
N VAL A 34 -5.67 2.95 -3.12
CA VAL A 34 -6.08 1.72 -3.83
C VAL A 34 -4.95 0.71 -4.00
N SER A 35 -3.69 1.16 -3.93
CA SER A 35 -2.53 0.27 -3.89
C SER A 35 -2.30 -0.38 -2.53
N GLY A 36 -2.98 0.09 -1.47
CA GLY A 36 -2.83 -0.41 -0.11
C GLY A 36 -1.58 0.11 0.61
N ALA A 37 -1.00 1.22 0.15
CA ALA A 37 0.21 1.81 0.71
C ALA A 37 0.05 2.17 2.20
N GLU A 38 -1.13 2.67 2.60
CA GLU A 38 -1.46 2.97 3.99
C GLU A 38 -1.38 1.73 4.88
N ASN A 39 -2.06 0.65 4.50
CA ASN A 39 -2.05 -0.61 5.24
C ASN A 39 -0.63 -1.17 5.39
N GLN A 40 0.17 -1.09 4.32
CA GLN A 40 1.56 -1.52 4.35
C GLN A 40 2.40 -0.64 5.29
N PHE A 41 2.24 0.68 5.22
CA PHE A 41 2.94 1.61 6.10
C PHE A 41 2.60 1.35 7.57
N VAL A 42 1.31 1.29 7.92
CA VAL A 42 0.85 1.05 9.29
C VAL A 42 1.36 -0.30 9.80
N SER A 43 1.28 -1.36 8.99
CA SER A 43 1.77 -2.68 9.38
C SER A 43 3.29 -2.69 9.63
N SER A 44 4.06 -2.06 8.75
CA SER A 44 5.51 -1.92 8.92
C SER A 44 5.86 -1.11 10.18
N ALA A 45 5.15 -0.01 10.42
CA ALA A 45 5.33 0.81 11.61
C ALA A 45 4.99 0.02 12.89
N MET A 46 3.90 -0.74 12.90
CA MET A 46 3.51 -1.59 14.03
C MET A 46 4.56 -2.65 14.32
N ASN A 47 5.13 -3.29 13.29
CA ASN A 47 6.21 -4.27 13.47
C ASN A 47 7.47 -3.62 14.08
N MET A 48 7.83 -2.42 13.63
CA MET A 48 8.96 -1.69 14.20
C MET A 48 8.71 -1.28 15.66
N ILE A 49 7.49 -0.86 15.99
CA ILE A 49 7.09 -0.53 17.37
C ILE A 49 7.15 -1.76 18.25
N ALA A 50 6.61 -2.90 17.82
CA ALA A 50 6.67 -4.14 18.58
C ALA A 50 8.12 -4.59 18.82
N MET A 51 8.98 -4.43 17.82
CA MET A 51 10.41 -4.69 17.97
C MET A 51 11.05 -3.76 19.01
N GLN A 52 10.75 -2.46 19.00
CA GLN A 52 11.25 -1.54 20.03
C GLN A 52 10.68 -1.84 21.41
N GLU A 53 9.38 -2.07 21.53
CA GLU A 53 8.69 -2.42 22.78
C GLU A 53 9.34 -3.63 23.46
N SER A 54 9.83 -4.60 22.68
CA SER A 54 10.52 -5.79 23.18
C SER A 54 11.95 -5.55 23.69
N GLN A 55 12.57 -4.40 23.42
CA GLN A 55 13.96 -4.17 23.80
C GLN A 55 14.10 -3.87 25.30
N PRO A 56 15.13 -4.43 25.98
CA PRO A 56 15.36 -4.17 27.40
C PRO A 56 15.51 -2.68 27.77
N ALA A 57 16.03 -1.86 26.85
CA ALA A 57 16.19 -0.42 27.04
C ALA A 57 14.85 0.32 27.29
N PHE A 58 13.74 -0.27 26.85
CA PHE A 58 12.40 0.32 27.00
C PHE A 58 11.52 -0.42 28.00
N ALA A 59 12.06 -1.38 28.77
CA ALA A 59 11.30 -2.20 29.72
C ALA A 59 10.60 -1.38 30.83
N GLN A 60 11.09 -0.17 31.11
CA GLN A 60 10.50 0.77 32.06
C GLN A 60 9.28 1.54 31.53
N ILE A 61 9.00 1.48 30.22
CA ILE A 61 7.85 2.15 29.61
C ILE A 61 6.59 1.32 29.87
N PRO A 62 5.52 1.90 30.46
CA PRO A 62 4.30 1.16 30.74
C PRO A 62 3.57 0.73 29.46
N ALA A 63 2.94 -0.46 29.49
CA ALA A 63 2.13 -0.97 28.39
C ALA A 63 1.05 0.02 27.91
N ALA A 64 0.39 0.73 28.84
CA ALA A 64 -0.62 1.73 28.51
C ALA A 64 -0.09 2.92 27.67
N TRP A 65 1.21 3.24 27.78
CA TRP A 65 1.84 4.24 26.93
C TRP A 65 2.01 3.70 25.51
N TRP A 66 2.49 2.46 25.37
CA TRP A 66 2.64 1.79 24.07
C TRP A 66 1.32 1.66 23.33
N GLU A 67 0.24 1.29 24.02
CA GLU A 67 -1.09 1.21 23.39
C GLU A 67 -1.54 2.57 22.84
N LYS A 68 -1.41 3.64 23.64
CA LYS A 68 -1.72 5.01 23.16
C LYS A 68 -0.85 5.43 21.98
N PHE A 69 0.42 5.04 21.98
CA PHE A 69 1.33 5.34 20.88
C PHE A 69 0.97 4.57 19.61
N LYS A 70 0.68 3.26 19.71
CA LYS A 70 0.22 2.43 18.60
C LYS A 70 -1.10 2.95 18.01
N ASP A 71 -2.03 3.39 18.86
CA ASP A 71 -3.29 3.99 18.42
C ASP A 71 -3.08 5.32 17.69
N ARG A 72 -2.17 6.17 18.19
CA ARG A 72 -1.80 7.39 17.45
C ARG A 72 -1.27 7.05 16.05
N VAL A 73 -0.34 6.11 15.95
CA VAL A 73 0.26 5.75 14.65
C VAL A 73 -0.78 5.16 13.70
N ARG A 74 -1.72 4.35 14.19
CA ARG A 74 -2.82 3.82 13.38
C ARG A 74 -3.76 4.90 12.85
N ASN A 75 -4.04 5.94 13.65
CA ASN A 75 -5.05 6.94 13.30
C ASN A 75 -4.48 8.20 12.63
N GLU A 76 -3.23 8.56 12.92
CA GLU A 76 -2.63 9.83 12.48
C GLU A 76 -1.34 9.62 11.67
N GLY A 77 -0.75 8.42 11.72
CA GLY A 77 0.56 8.16 11.13
C GLY A 77 0.57 8.34 9.62
N TRP A 78 -0.43 7.80 8.92
CA TRP A 78 -0.53 7.90 7.46
C TRP A 78 -0.68 9.34 6.98
N ASP A 79 -1.62 10.08 7.56
CA ASP A 79 -1.88 11.48 7.22
C ASP A 79 -0.63 12.36 7.35
N SER A 80 0.26 12.03 8.30
CA SER A 80 1.52 12.76 8.49
C SER A 80 2.57 12.56 7.38
N ILE A 81 2.44 11.51 6.56
CA ILE A 81 3.43 11.15 5.52
C ILE A 81 2.87 11.13 4.10
N ALA A 82 1.56 10.93 3.95
CA ALA A 82 0.90 10.79 2.65
C ALA A 82 1.17 11.96 1.70
N PRO A 83 1.19 13.24 2.14
CA PRO A 83 1.52 14.36 1.26
C PRO A 83 2.94 14.28 0.70
N SER A 84 3.93 13.94 1.55
CA SER A 84 5.33 13.80 1.11
C SER A 84 5.51 12.60 0.18
N LEU A 85 4.75 11.51 0.38
CA LEU A 85 4.72 10.41 -0.57
C LEU A 85 4.10 10.85 -1.89
N ALA A 86 3.02 11.62 -1.87
CA ALA A 86 2.38 12.12 -3.07
C ALA A 86 3.33 12.99 -3.90
N ASP A 87 4.10 13.87 -3.27
CA ASP A 87 5.12 14.69 -3.93
C ASP A 87 6.16 13.86 -4.70
N ILE A 88 6.53 12.69 -4.19
CA ILE A 88 7.45 11.78 -4.88
C ILE A 88 6.80 11.27 -6.18
N TYR A 89 5.54 10.86 -6.14
CA TYR A 89 4.85 10.36 -7.33
C TYR A 89 4.65 11.47 -8.36
N LEU A 90 4.29 12.68 -7.92
CA LEU A 90 4.14 13.86 -8.79
C LEU A 90 5.43 14.21 -9.54
N GLN A 91 6.59 13.93 -8.96
CA GLN A 91 7.90 14.17 -9.57
C GLN A 91 8.34 13.08 -10.56
N ASN A 92 7.75 11.88 -10.48
CA ASN A 92 8.25 10.69 -11.19
C ASN A 92 7.27 10.11 -12.20
N TYR A 93 5.98 10.45 -12.12
CA TYR A 93 4.95 9.92 -13.00
C TYR A 93 4.19 11.01 -13.72
N THR A 94 3.79 10.70 -14.95
CA THR A 94 2.81 11.46 -15.71
C THR A 94 1.39 11.16 -15.21
N GLU A 95 0.46 12.08 -15.46
CA GLU A 95 -0.95 11.86 -15.12
C GLU A 95 -1.53 10.59 -15.76
N ALA A 96 -1.14 10.27 -17.00
CA ALA A 96 -1.59 9.07 -17.69
C ALA A 96 -1.10 7.77 -17.03
N GLU A 97 0.13 7.77 -16.49
CA GLU A 97 0.66 6.63 -15.72
C GLU A 97 -0.06 6.48 -14.38
N ILE A 98 -0.34 7.60 -13.69
CA ILE A 98 -1.13 7.60 -12.45
C ILE A 98 -2.53 7.04 -12.71
N ASP A 99 -3.22 7.50 -13.76
CA ASP A 99 -4.55 7.00 -14.14
C ASP A 99 -4.53 5.49 -14.44
N TYR A 100 -3.51 5.03 -15.17
CA TYR A 100 -3.32 3.60 -15.43
C TYR A 100 -3.12 2.80 -14.14
N LEU A 101 -2.25 3.29 -13.24
CA LEU A 101 -1.98 2.61 -11.97
C LEU A 101 -3.22 2.55 -11.08
N ILE A 102 -4.01 3.62 -11.01
CA ILE A 102 -5.29 3.63 -10.30
C ILE A 102 -6.22 2.57 -10.87
N ALA A 103 -6.41 2.53 -12.19
CA ALA A 103 -7.27 1.56 -12.85
C ALA A 103 -6.79 0.12 -12.60
N TYR A 104 -5.48 -0.12 -12.71
CA TYR A 104 -4.86 -1.42 -12.47
C TYR A 104 -5.07 -1.89 -11.03
N HIS A 105 -4.73 -1.07 -10.03
CA HIS A 105 -4.84 -1.42 -8.61
C HIS A 105 -6.30 -1.52 -8.12
N SER A 106 -7.21 -0.75 -8.73
CA SER A 106 -8.64 -0.80 -8.38
C SER A 106 -9.37 -1.99 -9.04
N HIS A 107 -8.76 -2.66 -10.02
CA HIS A 107 -9.43 -3.73 -10.75
C HIS A 107 -9.66 -4.95 -9.81
N PRO A 108 -10.90 -5.51 -9.72
CA PRO A 108 -11.21 -6.60 -8.79
C PRO A 108 -10.33 -7.83 -8.96
N LEU A 109 -9.97 -8.18 -10.21
CA LEU A 109 -9.05 -9.28 -10.48
C LEU A 109 -7.64 -8.99 -9.92
N THR A 110 -7.14 -7.75 -10.07
CA THR A 110 -5.82 -7.37 -9.55
C THR A 110 -5.82 -7.47 -8.03
N GLN A 111 -6.84 -6.94 -7.35
CA GLN A 111 -6.98 -7.07 -5.89
C GLN A 111 -7.03 -8.53 -5.44
N ALA A 112 -7.79 -9.37 -6.15
CA ALA A 112 -7.87 -10.80 -5.87
C ALA A 112 -6.55 -11.55 -6.08
N ILE A 113 -5.73 -11.13 -7.06
CA ILE A 113 -4.37 -11.65 -7.27
C ILE A 113 -3.45 -11.21 -6.13
N MET A 114 -3.44 -9.91 -5.80
CA MET A 114 -2.57 -9.34 -4.77
C MET A 114 -2.86 -9.95 -3.38
N ALA A 115 -4.13 -10.22 -3.06
CA ALA A 115 -4.51 -10.89 -1.81
C ALA A 115 -3.97 -12.33 -1.70
N LYS A 116 -3.68 -13.00 -2.83
CA LYS A 116 -3.12 -14.37 -2.86
C LYS A 116 -1.60 -14.39 -2.80
N LEU A 117 -0.92 -13.31 -3.18
CA LEU A 117 0.54 -13.29 -3.23
C LEU A 117 1.21 -13.63 -1.89
N PRO A 118 0.78 -13.10 -0.73
CA PRO A 118 1.38 -13.49 0.56
C PRO A 118 1.24 -14.98 0.86
N VAL A 119 0.09 -15.58 0.52
CA VAL A 119 -0.16 -17.01 0.73
C VAL A 119 0.73 -17.85 -0.19
N ILE A 120 0.83 -17.47 -1.46
CA ILE A 120 1.70 -18.15 -2.43
C ILE A 120 3.18 -18.01 -2.01
N GLN A 121 3.58 -16.84 -1.52
CA GLN A 121 4.93 -16.59 -1.00
C GLN A 121 5.23 -17.52 0.18
N GLN A 122 4.31 -17.63 1.14
CA GLN A 122 4.45 -18.51 2.31
C GLN A 122 4.58 -19.99 1.88
N GLN A 123 3.71 -20.46 1.00
CA GLN A 123 3.78 -21.83 0.46
C GLN A 123 5.10 -22.08 -0.30
N SER A 124 5.57 -21.09 -1.06
CA SER A 124 6.84 -21.18 -1.78
C SER A 124 8.02 -21.30 -0.83
N MET A 125 7.98 -20.59 0.30
CA MET A 125 9.00 -20.71 1.35
C MET A 125 9.02 -22.11 1.97
N GLU A 126 7.86 -22.71 2.25
CA GLU A 126 7.77 -24.07 2.79
C GLU A 126 8.37 -25.11 1.83
N VAL A 127 8.11 -24.98 0.53
CA VAL A 127 8.74 -25.81 -0.50
C VAL A 127 10.26 -25.66 -0.48
N GLY A 128 10.76 -24.42 -0.38
CA GLY A 128 12.19 -24.14 -0.28
C GLY A 128 12.84 -24.73 0.97
N GLN A 129 12.16 -24.66 2.12
CA GLN A 129 12.61 -25.24 3.38
C GLN A 129 12.71 -26.77 3.28
N ALA A 130 11.66 -27.43 2.80
CA ALA A 130 11.65 -28.88 2.61
C ALA A 130 12.74 -29.35 1.65
N TRP A 131 12.98 -28.59 0.57
CA TRP A 131 14.09 -28.84 -0.35
C TRP A 131 15.44 -28.72 0.36
N GLY A 132 15.66 -27.65 1.14
CA GLY A 132 16.91 -27.43 1.87
C GLY A 132 17.21 -28.53 2.89
N GLU A 133 16.20 -28.98 3.63
CA GLU A 133 16.33 -30.11 4.56
C GLU A 133 16.71 -31.41 3.85
N ARG A 134 16.15 -31.67 2.67
CA ARG A 134 16.50 -32.85 1.88
C ARG A 134 17.96 -32.82 1.45
N ILE A 135 18.43 -31.69 0.92
CA ILE A 135 19.84 -31.54 0.54
C ILE A 135 20.78 -31.67 1.75
N ALA A 136 20.41 -31.13 2.90
CA ALA A 136 21.21 -31.26 4.12
C ALA A 136 21.37 -32.74 4.55
N ARG A 137 20.29 -33.53 4.44
CA ARG A 137 20.34 -34.98 4.70
C ARG A 137 21.20 -35.72 3.68
N GLU A 138 21.03 -35.43 2.39
CA GLU A 138 21.85 -36.03 1.32
C GLU A 138 23.35 -35.75 1.53
N LEU A 139 23.70 -34.53 1.91
CA LEU A 139 25.07 -34.15 2.24
C LEU A 139 25.59 -34.91 3.46
N GLN A 140 24.78 -35.04 4.50
CA GLN A 140 25.17 -35.79 5.70
C GLN A 140 25.42 -37.26 5.38
N ASP A 141 24.54 -37.88 4.59
CA ASP A 141 24.69 -39.26 4.15
C ASP A 141 25.97 -39.43 3.33
N GLN A 142 26.22 -38.56 2.36
CA GLN A 142 27.46 -38.57 1.55
C GLN A 142 28.71 -38.47 2.42
N LEU A 143 28.76 -37.52 3.36
CA LEU A 143 29.91 -37.37 4.27
C LEU A 143 30.14 -38.61 5.14
N THR A 144 29.10 -39.40 5.43
CA THR A 144 29.26 -40.67 6.16
C THR A 144 29.70 -41.84 5.29
N THR A 145 29.28 -41.87 4.02
CA THR A 145 29.58 -43.00 3.11
C THR A 145 30.83 -42.79 2.26
N ASP A 146 31.17 -41.53 1.99
CA ASP A 146 32.33 -41.09 1.22
C ASP A 146 32.85 -39.75 1.78
N PRO A 147 33.61 -39.80 2.90
CA PRO A 147 34.15 -38.61 3.53
C PRO A 147 35.24 -37.90 2.71
N GLU A 148 35.79 -38.52 1.66
CA GLU A 148 36.83 -37.93 0.80
C GLU A 148 36.28 -37.32 -0.50
N GLY A 149 35.04 -37.66 -0.89
CA GLY A 149 34.32 -37.05 -2.02
C GLY A 149 34.78 -37.52 -3.40
N ASN A 150 35.11 -38.81 -3.54
CA ASN A 150 35.66 -39.42 -4.77
C ASN A 150 34.65 -40.23 -5.58
#